data_AF-A0A3M1PQ64-F1
#
_entry.id   AF-A0A3M1PQ64-F1
#
_cell.length_a   1.000
_cell.length_b   1.000
_cell.length_c   1.000
_cell.angle_alpha   90.00
_cell.angle_beta   90.00
_cell.angle_gamma   90.00
#
_symmetry.space_group_name_H-M   'P 1'
#
loop_
_entity.id
_entity.type
_entity.pdbx_description
1 polymer ?
#
loop_
_entity_poly.entity_id
_entity_poly.type
_entity_poly.pdbx_seq_one_letter_code
_entity_poly.pdbx_strand_id
1 'polypeptide(L)'
;MSTIITVTSTADSGAGSLRAAIAQASAGATIRFAASLKGKTIALTSGQLQINRSITLDGTAAPGLTLSGDRKSRILRTADNTKVTLRNLAFKNGRVAGSSEEAGAGGA
;
A
#
# COMPACT_ATOMS: atom_id res chain seq x y z
N MET A 1 -22.49 -4.79 -1.15
CA MET A 1 -21.50 -5.59 -1.91
C MET A 1 -20.15 -4.89 -1.78
N SER A 2 -19.06 -5.63 -1.55
CA SER A 2 -17.70 -5.07 -1.51
C SER A 2 -17.15 -4.94 -2.94
N THR A 3 -16.67 -3.76 -3.33
CA THR A 3 -15.98 -3.56 -4.62
C THR A 3 -14.61 -4.24 -4.59
N ILE A 4 -14.25 -4.93 -5.68
CA ILE A 4 -12.91 -5.51 -5.85
C ILE A 4 -12.17 -4.73 -6.95
N ILE A 5 -10.95 -4.26 -6.65
CA ILE A 5 -10.09 -3.56 -7.60
C ILE A 5 -8.78 -4.33 -7.72
N THR A 6 -8.34 -4.60 -8.94
CA THR A 6 -7.12 -5.38 -9.20
C THR A 6 -5.96 -4.48 -9.61
N VAL A 7 -4.86 -4.56 -8.87
CA VAL A 7 -3.57 -3.94 -9.21
C VAL A 7 -2.82 -4.87 -10.17
N THR A 8 -2.39 -4.33 -11.30
CA THR A 8 -1.75 -5.09 -12.38
C THR A 8 -0.32 -4.60 -12.71
N SER A 9 0.10 -3.49 -12.11
CA SER A 9 1.40 -2.85 -12.39
C SER A 9 2.22 -2.65 -11.12
N THR A 10 3.54 -2.68 -11.28
CA THR A 10 4.52 -2.28 -10.24
C THR A 10 4.84 -0.79 -10.26
N ALA A 11 4.30 -0.02 -11.20
CA ALA A 11 4.47 1.42 -11.24
C ALA A 11 3.83 2.08 -10.01
N ASP A 12 4.46 3.15 -9.51
CA ASP A 12 3.96 3.93 -8.37
C ASP A 12 2.70 4.74 -8.71
N SER A 13 2.51 5.08 -9.99
CA SER A 13 1.39 5.88 -10.48
C SER A 13 0.93 5.41 -11.87
N GLY A 14 -0.18 5.96 -12.35
CA GLY A 14 -0.80 5.57 -13.62
C GLY A 14 -1.78 4.41 -13.51
N ALA A 15 -2.43 4.08 -14.62
CA ALA A 15 -3.44 3.04 -14.68
C ALA A 15 -2.90 1.67 -14.23
N GLY A 16 -3.67 0.95 -13.39
CA GLY A 16 -3.29 -0.36 -12.87
C GLY A 16 -2.27 -0.34 -11.71
N SER A 17 -1.81 0.84 -11.27
CA SER A 17 -0.95 0.99 -10.08
C SER A 17 -1.75 0.84 -8.77
N LEU A 18 -1.04 0.54 -7.68
CA LEU A 18 -1.63 0.51 -6.33
C LEU A 18 -2.21 1.88 -5.92
N ARG A 19 -1.53 2.98 -6.28
CA ARG A 19 -2.00 4.33 -5.95
C ARG A 19 -3.31 4.67 -6.67
N ALA A 20 -3.41 4.31 -7.96
CA ALA A 20 -4.66 4.46 -8.70
C ALA A 20 -5.78 3.62 -8.09
N ALA A 21 -5.50 2.37 -7.71
CA ALA A 21 -6.49 1.49 -7.07
C ALA A 21 -7.00 2.04 -5.73
N ILE A 22 -6.13 2.60 -4.89
CA ILE A 22 -6.52 3.24 -3.62
C ILE A 22 -7.38 4.49 -3.86
N ALA A 23 -7.06 5.29 -4.89
CA ALA A 23 -7.86 6.46 -5.25
C ALA A 23 -9.28 6.08 -5.71
N GLN A 24 -9.42 4.95 -6.42
CA GLN A 24 -10.70 4.42 -6.92
C GLN A 24 -11.50 3.64 -5.85
N ALA A 25 -10.85 3.15 -4.80
CA ALA A 25 -11.48 2.34 -3.77
C ALA A 25 -12.53 3.12 -2.97
N SER A 26 -13.71 2.52 -2.81
CA SER A 26 -14.74 2.96 -1.87
C SER A 26 -14.52 2.34 -0.48
N ALA A 27 -15.21 2.84 0.54
CA ALA A 27 -15.15 2.26 1.87
C ALA A 27 -15.64 0.80 1.85
N GLY A 28 -14.89 -0.09 2.51
CA GLY A 28 -15.11 -1.54 2.51
C GLY A 28 -14.53 -2.27 1.30
N ALA A 29 -13.94 -1.58 0.32
CA ALA A 29 -13.40 -2.23 -0.88
C ALA A 29 -12.18 -3.13 -0.57
N THR A 30 -11.99 -4.11 -1.45
CA THR A 30 -10.83 -5.01 -1.43
C THR A 30 -9.96 -4.75 -2.65
N ILE A 31 -8.71 -4.37 -2.42
CA ILE A 31 -7.69 -4.23 -3.44
C ILE A 31 -6.90 -5.55 -3.50
N ARG A 32 -6.96 -6.24 -4.63
CA ARG A 32 -6.22 -7.47 -4.90
C ARG A 32 -5.07 -7.19 -5.86
N PHE A 33 -4.09 -8.08 -5.86
CA PHE A 33 -2.94 -7.98 -6.75
C PHE A 33 -2.96 -9.11 -7.76
N ALA A 34 -2.71 -8.79 -9.03
CA ALA A 34 -2.63 -9.79 -10.09
C ALA A 34 -1.48 -10.78 -9.83
N ALA A 35 -1.66 -12.04 -10.22
CA ALA A 35 -0.65 -13.08 -10.04
C ALA A 35 0.68 -12.76 -10.74
N SER A 36 0.65 -11.94 -11.80
CA SER A 36 1.83 -11.40 -12.50
C SER A 36 2.73 -10.52 -11.62
N LEU A 37 2.27 -10.14 -10.42
CA LEU A 37 3.02 -9.38 -9.43
C LEU A 37 3.69 -10.25 -8.36
N LYS A 38 3.55 -11.57 -8.42
CA LYS A 38 4.21 -12.52 -7.50
C LYS A 38 5.71 -12.24 -7.40
N GLY A 39 6.22 -12.13 -6.17
CA GLY A 39 7.64 -11.88 -5.87
C GLY A 39 8.18 -10.52 -6.31
N LYS A 40 7.34 -9.63 -6.86
CA LYS A 40 7.77 -8.30 -7.32
C LYS A 40 7.84 -7.30 -6.17
N THR A 41 8.46 -6.16 -6.43
CA THR A 41 8.47 -5.00 -5.55
C THR A 41 7.75 -3.83 -6.21
N ILE A 42 6.81 -3.20 -5.51
CA ILE A 42 6.25 -1.89 -5.87
C ILE A 42 7.04 -0.84 -5.08
N ALA A 43 7.82 -0.03 -5.78
CA ALA A 43 8.61 1.05 -5.18
C ALA A 43 7.79 2.36 -5.18
N LEU A 44 7.56 2.92 -4.00
CA LEU A 44 6.77 4.14 -3.82
C LEU A 44 7.67 5.37 -3.91
N THR A 45 7.81 5.90 -5.13
CA THR A 45 8.71 7.02 -5.41
C THR A 45 8.07 8.39 -5.23
N SER A 46 6.74 8.49 -5.32
CA SER A 46 5.96 9.73 -5.12
C SER A 46 5.53 9.92 -3.66
N GLY A 47 6.22 9.27 -2.73
CA GLY A 47 5.93 9.32 -1.30
C GLY A 47 4.95 8.23 -0.83
N GLN A 48 4.54 8.35 0.43
CA GLN A 48 3.68 7.37 1.10
C GLN A 48 2.31 7.18 0.41
N LEU A 49 1.70 6.01 0.62
CA LEU A 49 0.30 5.78 0.26
C LEU A 49 -0.62 6.35 1.35
N GLN A 50 -1.47 7.30 0.98
CA GLN A 50 -2.47 7.85 1.88
C GLN A 50 -3.77 7.06 1.79
N ILE A 51 -4.21 6.46 2.89
CA ILE A 51 -5.45 5.71 2.97
C ILE A 51 -6.39 6.42 3.95
N ASN A 52 -7.46 7.00 3.43
CA ASN A 52 -8.43 7.78 4.19
C ASN A 52 -9.79 7.09 4.35
N ARG A 53 -9.83 5.77 4.13
CA ARG A 53 -11.05 4.96 4.17
C ARG A 53 -10.72 3.52 4.47
N SER A 54 -11.65 2.83 5.12
CA SER A 54 -11.45 1.43 5.50
C SER A 54 -11.43 0.53 4.26
N ILE A 55 -10.30 -0.14 4.00
CA ILE A 55 -10.11 -1.02 2.84
C ILE A 55 -9.28 -2.24 3.24
N THR A 56 -9.31 -3.27 2.39
CA THR A 56 -8.43 -4.43 2.49
C THR A 56 -7.41 -4.41 1.36
N LEU A 57 -6.14 -4.57 1.67
CA LEU A 57 -5.08 -4.87 0.71
C LEU A 57 -4.74 -6.36 0.81
N ASP A 58 -5.07 -7.13 -0.23
CA ASP A 58 -4.98 -8.59 -0.23
C ASP A 58 -3.98 -9.10 -1.28
N GLY A 59 -2.77 -9.39 -0.82
CA GLY A 59 -1.66 -9.98 -1.59
C GLY A 59 -1.72 -11.51 -1.72
N THR A 60 -2.81 -12.18 -1.32
CA THR A 60 -2.87 -13.66 -1.35
C THR A 60 -2.65 -14.23 -2.76
N ALA A 61 -3.14 -13.53 -3.79
CA ALA A 61 -2.96 -13.93 -5.19
C ALA A 61 -1.57 -13.58 -5.76
N ALA A 62 -0.74 -12.81 -5.05
CA ALA A 62 0.60 -12.40 -5.46
C ALA A 62 1.60 -12.66 -4.31
N PRO A 63 1.87 -13.92 -3.95
CA PRO A 63 2.73 -14.23 -2.81
C PRO A 63 4.14 -13.65 -2.96
N GLY A 64 4.71 -13.16 -1.87
CA GLY A 64 6.02 -12.51 -1.85
C GLY A 64 6.03 -11.09 -2.44
N LEU A 65 4.87 -10.51 -2.79
CA LEU A 65 4.78 -9.12 -3.20
C LEU A 65 5.23 -8.19 -2.06
N THR A 66 6.12 -7.27 -2.40
CA THR A 66 6.69 -6.31 -1.46
C THR A 66 6.30 -4.88 -1.82
N LEU A 67 5.87 -4.09 -0.83
CA LEU A 67 5.74 -2.64 -0.92
C LEU A 67 6.98 -1.99 -0.32
N SER A 68 7.64 -1.13 -1.08
CA SER A 68 8.91 -0.48 -0.70
C SER A 68 8.75 1.03 -0.61
N GLY A 69 9.12 1.63 0.52
CA GLY A 69 9.16 3.09 0.69
C GLY A 69 10.35 3.78 0.00
N ASP A 70 11.16 2.99 -0.72
CA ASP A 70 12.35 3.39 -1.47
C ASP A 70 13.39 4.15 -0.61
N ARG A 71 13.37 3.94 0.71
CA ARG A 71 14.14 4.68 1.73
C ARG A 71 13.89 6.20 1.70
N LYS A 72 12.84 6.65 1.02
CA LYS A 72 12.49 8.06 0.83
C LYS A 72 11.32 8.49 1.72
N SER A 73 10.42 7.56 2.04
CA SER A 73 9.20 7.90 2.78
C SER A 73 8.65 6.72 3.58
N ARG A 74 7.68 7.01 4.45
CA ARG A 74 6.79 5.98 5.01
C ARG A 74 6.11 5.24 3.87
N ILE A 75 5.78 3.98 4.08
CA ILE A 75 5.12 3.20 3.03
C ILE A 75 3.63 3.56 2.98
N LEU A 76 2.95 3.57 4.14
CA LEU A 76 1.53 3.90 4.24
C LEU A 76 1.27 4.87 5.40
N ARG A 77 0.22 5.66 5.26
CA ARG A 77 -0.39 6.46 6.33
C ARG A 77 -1.90 6.34 6.26
N THR A 78 -2.51 6.00 7.39
CA THR A 78 -3.96 5.91 7.55
C THR A 78 -4.50 7.19 8.18
N ALA A 79 -5.73 7.58 7.81
CA ALA A 79 -6.47 8.62 8.53
C ALA A 79 -7.09 8.07 9.81
N ASP A 80 -7.44 8.96 10.74
CA ASP A 80 -8.11 8.59 11.99
C ASP A 80 -9.42 7.83 11.72
N ASN A 81 -9.75 6.88 12.60
CA ASN A 81 -10.95 6.04 12.50
C ASN A 81 -11.08 5.23 11.20
N THR A 82 -9.98 4.97 10.47
CA THR A 82 -9.99 4.08 9.30
C THR A 82 -9.39 2.72 9.62
N LYS A 83 -10.02 1.65 9.12
CA LYS A 83 -9.54 0.28 9.28
C LYS A 83 -8.90 -0.22 7.99
N VAL A 84 -7.58 -0.36 7.99
CA VAL A 84 -6.84 -0.98 6.88
C VAL A 84 -6.47 -2.40 7.26
N THR A 85 -6.92 -3.35 6.46
CA THR A 85 -6.55 -4.77 6.62
C THR A 85 -5.47 -5.11 5.61
N LEU A 86 -4.33 -5.62 6.07
CA LEU A 86 -3.20 -6.01 5.23
C LEU A 86 -3.08 -7.54 5.27
N ARG A 87 -3.05 -8.19 4.10
CA ARG A 87 -2.92 -9.66 4.02
C ARG A 87 -1.85 -10.02 3.02
N ASN A 88 -0.91 -10.89 3.44
CA ASN A 88 0.06 -11.54 2.56
C ASN A 88 0.91 -10.55 1.73
N LEU A 89 1.36 -9.47 2.36
CA LEU A 89 2.22 -8.43 1.80
C LEU A 89 3.46 -8.26 2.68
N ALA A 90 4.61 -8.05 2.05
CA ALA A 90 5.83 -7.61 2.73
C ALA A 90 5.99 -6.09 2.62
N PHE A 91 6.63 -5.50 3.61
CA PHE A 91 6.95 -4.08 3.69
C PHE A 91 8.46 -3.94 3.88
N LYS A 92 9.11 -3.04 3.14
CA LYS A 92 10.56 -2.78 3.30
C LYS A 92 10.93 -1.33 3.02
N ASN A 93 12.11 -0.94 3.47
CA ASN A 93 12.75 0.32 3.10
C ASN A 93 11.84 1.55 3.35
N GLY A 94 10.97 1.49 4.36
CA GLY A 94 10.24 2.65 4.85
C GLY A 94 11.17 3.60 5.60
N ARG A 95 10.97 4.90 5.44
CA ARG A 95 11.73 5.93 6.17
C ARG A 95 10.80 6.97 6.77
N VAL A 96 10.91 7.19 8.08
CA VAL A 96 10.34 8.37 8.74
C VAL A 96 11.42 9.44 8.74
N ALA A 97 11.12 10.63 8.25
CA ALA A 97 11.98 11.80 8.47
C ALA A 97 11.80 12.19 9.94
N GLY A 98 12.85 12.05 10.75
CA GLY A 98 12.78 12.41 12.16
C GLY A 98 12.81 13.93 12.32
N SER A 99 11.74 14.51 12.86
CA SER A 99 11.91 15.44 13.97
C SER A 99 11.90 14.59 15.24
N SER A 100 12.89 14.79 16.10
CA SER A 100 12.88 14.26 17.47
C SER A 100 11.49 14.44 18.08
N GLU A 101 11.00 13.42 18.79
CA GLU A 101 9.77 13.43 19.61
C GLU A 101 8.43 13.04 18.95
N GLU A 102 8.33 11.94 18.18
CA GLU A 102 7.02 11.28 18.05
C GLU A 102 7.15 9.75 18.20
N ALA A 103 6.75 9.27 19.39
CA ALA A 103 6.62 7.85 19.70
C ALA A 103 5.64 7.19 18.73
N GLY A 104 6.10 6.20 17.96
CA GLY A 104 5.29 5.47 16.99
C GLY A 104 5.74 5.58 15.52
N ALA A 105 6.97 6.01 15.26
CA ALA A 105 7.55 6.10 13.91
C ALA A 105 7.84 4.69 13.31
N GLY A 106 6.80 3.97 12.90
CA GLY A 106 6.92 2.68 12.21
C GLY A 106 7.67 2.79 10.89
N GLY A 107 9.00 2.65 10.93
CA GLY A 107 9.85 2.35 9.78
C GLY A 107 9.89 0.84 9.57
N ALA A 108 9.28 0.37 8.48
CA ALA A 108 9.25 -1.04 8.08
C ALA A 108 10.35 -1.36 7.06
#